data_AF-A0A7C5H3N3-F1
#
_entry.id   AF-A0A7C5H3N3-F1
#
_cell.length_a   1.000
_cell.length_b   1.000
_cell.length_c   1.000
_cell.angle_alpha   90.00
_cell.angle_beta   90.00
_cell.angle_gamma   90.00
#
_symmetry.space_group_name_H-M   'P 1'
#
loop_
_entity.id
_entity.type
_entity.pdbx_description
1 polymer ?
#
loop_
_entity_poly.entity_id
_entity_poly.type
_entity_poly.pdbx_seq_one_letter_code
_entity_poly.pdbx_strand_id
1 'polypeptide(L)'
;DIVIYNRTDKDVEQFFSSQRGQLNKINGTTSLLLKDGYGYTYSKDKLQQAQYKSLKVYDTSQSKSFEFEDIIHYWGQIETNNKRLHQAMFHIFISLIPLLSVYLIASFSMINPRYQSNRSFLIIFLTGLLFYLIASIFQKSGNFYTLSMIILGILILGKWLFNKRVSRYF
;
A
#
# COMPACT_ATOMS: atom_id res chain seq x y z
N ASP A 1 -36.98 -5.53 14.16
CA ASP A 1 -36.96 -4.95 12.81
C ASP A 1 -35.54 -4.69 12.36
N ILE A 2 -35.24 -5.01 11.11
CA ILE A 2 -33.95 -4.80 10.47
C ILE A 2 -34.13 -3.74 9.40
N VAL A 3 -33.28 -2.72 9.40
CA VAL A 3 -33.31 -1.64 8.42
C VAL A 3 -31.93 -1.52 7.77
N ILE A 4 -31.90 -1.49 6.44
CA ILE A 4 -30.71 -1.27 5.64
C ILE A 4 -30.93 0.00 4.83
N TYR A 5 -29.97 0.91 4.93
CA TYR A 5 -29.88 2.09 4.07
C TYR A 5 -28.72 1.92 3.09
N ASN A 6 -28.98 2.22 1.82
CA ASN A 6 -27.97 2.26 0.79
C ASN A 6 -28.16 3.50 -0.07
N ARG A 7 -27.08 4.22 -0.34
CA ARG A 7 -27.06 5.37 -1.24
C ARG A 7 -26.18 5.02 -2.44
N THR A 8 -26.84 4.60 -3.51
CA THR A 8 -26.16 4.17 -4.75
C THR A 8 -25.63 5.38 -5.54
N ASP A 9 -26.34 6.51 -5.50
CA ASP A 9 -25.94 7.77 -6.14
C ASP A 9 -26.34 8.97 -5.26
N LYS A 10 -25.82 10.17 -5.54
CA LYS A 10 -26.17 11.40 -4.83
C LYS A 10 -27.68 11.65 -4.79
N ASP A 11 -28.38 11.23 -5.85
CA ASP A 11 -29.81 11.50 -6.05
C ASP A 11 -30.70 10.27 -5.90
N VAL A 12 -30.14 9.11 -5.53
CA VAL A 12 -30.88 7.84 -5.39
C VAL A 12 -30.57 7.20 -4.05
N GLU A 13 -31.61 7.10 -3.23
CA GLU A 13 -31.56 6.51 -1.90
C GLU A 13 -32.44 5.28 -1.83
N GLN A 14 -31.96 4.23 -1.16
CA GLN A 14 -32.66 2.96 -1.01
C GLN A 14 -32.74 2.58 0.46
N PHE A 15 -33.92 2.18 0.90
CA PHE A 15 -34.20 1.72 2.26
C PHE A 15 -34.86 0.36 2.19
N PHE A 16 -34.36 -0.62 2.93
CA PHE A 16 -34.97 -1.93 3.06
C PHE A 16 -35.30 -2.17 4.52
N SER A 17 -36.57 -2.43 4.83
CA SER A 17 -37.03 -2.80 6.16
C SER A 17 -37.56 -4.23 6.13
N SER A 18 -37.17 -5.07 7.10
CA SER A 18 -37.67 -6.44 7.21
C SER A 18 -37.93 -6.84 8.66
N GLN A 19 -38.83 -7.81 8.83
CA GLN A 19 -39.10 -8.41 10.14
C GLN A 19 -37.99 -9.38 10.56
N ARG A 20 -37.43 -10.12 9.60
CA ARG A 20 -36.43 -11.16 9.82
C ARG A 20 -35.25 -11.00 8.88
N GLY A 21 -34.06 -11.32 9.38
CA GLY A 21 -32.83 -11.31 8.60
C GLY A 21 -31.90 -12.42 9.07
N GLN A 22 -31.24 -13.06 8.12
CA GLN A 22 -30.28 -14.13 8.36
C GLN A 22 -28.99 -13.83 7.59
N LEU A 23 -27.89 -13.72 8.31
CA LEU A 23 -26.57 -13.53 7.73
C LEU A 23 -26.00 -14.89 7.35
N ASN A 24 -25.58 -15.03 6.09
CA ASN A 24 -24.99 -16.23 5.54
C ASN A 24 -23.63 -15.89 4.93
N LYS A 25 -22.63 -16.72 5.20
CA LYS A 25 -21.30 -16.60 4.60
C LYS A 25 -21.03 -17.84 3.75
N ILE A 26 -20.91 -17.65 2.44
CA ILE A 26 -20.65 -18.74 1.49
C ILE A 26 -19.45 -18.33 0.64
N ASN A 27 -18.40 -19.16 0.63
CA ASN A 27 -17.18 -18.95 -0.18
C ASN A 27 -16.55 -17.56 -0.01
N GLY A 28 -16.47 -17.05 1.22
CA GLY A 28 -15.87 -15.73 1.52
C GLY A 28 -16.78 -14.53 1.26
N THR A 29 -17.89 -14.71 0.53
CA THR A 29 -18.89 -13.66 0.30
C THR A 29 -19.94 -13.69 1.41
N THR A 30 -20.12 -12.56 2.09
CA THR A 30 -21.18 -12.37 3.07
C THR A 30 -22.46 -11.96 2.34
N SER A 31 -23.59 -12.59 2.69
CA SER A 31 -24.91 -12.23 2.19
C SER A 31 -25.90 -12.13 3.34
N LEU A 32 -26.83 -11.19 3.25
CA LEU A 32 -27.89 -10.98 4.21
C LEU A 32 -29.23 -11.30 3.55
N LEU A 33 -29.90 -12.34 4.06
CA LEU A 33 -31.22 -12.77 3.61
C LEU A 33 -32.29 -12.12 4.50
N LEU A 34 -33.02 -11.15 3.96
CA LEU A 34 -34.15 -10.50 4.59
C LEU A 34 -35.47 -11.19 4.18
N LYS A 35 -36.40 -11.36 5.12
CA LYS A 35 -37.71 -11.96 4.86
C LYS A 35 -38.84 -11.05 5.36
N ASP A 36 -39.91 -11.05 4.57
CA ASP A 36 -41.17 -10.33 4.84
C ASP A 36 -40.93 -8.85 5.15
N GLY A 37 -40.68 -8.06 4.11
CA GLY A 37 -40.27 -6.67 4.24
C GLY A 37 -40.67 -5.77 3.08
N TYR A 38 -40.24 -4.51 3.18
CA TYR A 38 -40.49 -3.46 2.19
C TYR A 38 -39.17 -2.81 1.77
N GLY A 39 -39.03 -2.61 0.46
CA GLY A 39 -37.98 -1.80 -0.15
C GLY A 39 -38.56 -0.48 -0.62
N TYR A 40 -37.89 0.62 -0.29
CA TYR A 40 -38.22 1.96 -0.73
C TYR A 40 -37.05 2.48 -1.54
N THR A 41 -37.32 2.93 -2.77
CA THR A 41 -36.34 3.65 -3.58
C THR A 41 -36.85 5.07 -3.75
N TYR A 42 -36.06 6.02 -3.28
CA TYR A 42 -36.30 7.45 -3.45
C TYR A 42 -35.35 7.99 -4.52
N SER A 43 -35.92 8.68 -5.49
CA SER A 43 -35.20 9.47 -6.49
C SER A 43 -35.83 10.87 -6.52
N LYS A 44 -35.13 11.88 -7.04
CA LYS A 44 -35.56 13.30 -7.03
C LYS A 44 -37.08 13.52 -7.19
N ASP A 45 -37.70 12.82 -8.14
CA ASP A 45 -39.11 13.02 -8.48
C ASP A 45 -39.99 11.77 -8.27
N LYS A 46 -39.45 10.68 -7.71
CA LYS A 46 -40.15 9.39 -7.63
C LYS A 46 -39.88 8.66 -6.32
N LEU A 47 -40.95 8.25 -5.65
CA LEU A 47 -40.92 7.26 -4.58
C LEU A 47 -41.48 5.94 -5.10
N GLN A 48 -40.69 4.88 -5.00
CA GLN A 48 -41.10 3.52 -5.34
C GLN A 48 -41.08 2.65 -4.08
N GLN A 49 -42.17 1.93 -3.84
CA GLN A 49 -42.27 0.96 -2.75
C GLN A 49 -42.47 -0.44 -3.36
N ALA A 50 -41.67 -1.40 -2.91
CA ALA A 50 -41.76 -2.80 -3.29
C ALA A 50 -41.86 -3.67 -2.04
N GLN A 51 -42.96 -4.40 -1.89
CA GLN A 51 -43.06 -5.43 -0.88
C GLN A 51 -42.36 -6.70 -1.36
N TYR A 52 -41.55 -7.30 -0.49
CA TYR A 52 -40.85 -8.54 -0.80
C TYR A 52 -41.09 -9.60 0.28
N LYS A 53 -41.24 -10.85 -0.17
CA LYS A 53 -41.26 -12.02 0.73
C LYS A 53 -39.85 -12.44 1.14
N SER A 54 -38.90 -12.31 0.21
CA SER A 54 -37.50 -12.65 0.43
C SER A 54 -36.62 -11.73 -0.41
N LEU A 55 -35.61 -11.13 0.21
CA LEU A 55 -34.62 -10.27 -0.42
C LEU A 55 -33.22 -10.71 0.04
N LYS A 56 -32.31 -10.94 -0.90
CA LYS A 56 -30.93 -11.31 -0.59
C LYS A 56 -30.00 -10.17 -1.01
N VAL A 57 -29.32 -9.58 -0.04
CA VAL A 57 -28.35 -8.50 -0.24
C VAL A 57 -26.97 -9.10 -0.13
N TYR A 58 -26.11 -8.87 -1.13
CA TYR A 58 -24.72 -9.32 -1.11
C TYR A 58 -23.83 -8.19 -0.63
N ASP A 59 -22.87 -8.52 0.22
CA ASP A 59 -21.78 -7.61 0.54
C ASP A 59 -20.83 -7.57 -0.66
N THR A 60 -20.70 -6.40 -1.30
CA THR A 60 -19.74 -6.16 -2.38
C THR A 60 -18.34 -5.88 -1.86
N SER A 61 -18.18 -5.73 -0.53
CA SER A 61 -16.89 -5.87 0.10
C SER A 61 -16.47 -7.34 -0.06
N GLN A 62 -15.81 -7.63 -1.19
CA GLN A 62 -14.84 -8.70 -1.18
C GLN A 62 -13.81 -8.28 -0.12
N SER A 63 -14.07 -8.62 1.14
CA SER A 63 -12.98 -8.82 2.07
C SER A 63 -12.15 -9.89 1.38
N LYS A 64 -11.09 -9.47 0.67
CA LYS A 64 -10.07 -10.40 0.24
C LYS A 64 -9.75 -11.18 1.48
N SER A 65 -10.13 -12.46 1.50
CA SER A 65 -9.65 -13.37 2.52
C SER A 65 -8.16 -13.09 2.58
N PHE A 66 -7.69 -12.61 3.73
CA PHE A 66 -6.26 -12.43 3.94
C PHE A 66 -5.73 -13.85 4.09
N GLU A 67 -5.60 -14.53 2.96
CA GLU A 67 -4.99 -15.84 2.91
C GLU A 67 -3.53 -15.59 3.24
N PHE A 68 -3.09 -16.25 4.31
CA PHE A 68 -1.70 -16.26 4.68
C PHE A 68 -0.96 -16.96 3.53
N GLU A 69 -0.45 -16.17 2.59
CA GLU A 69 0.30 -16.72 1.48
C GLU A 69 1.66 -17.16 2.02
N ASP A 70 1.96 -18.45 1.83
CA ASP A 70 3.28 -18.99 2.13
C ASP A 70 4.35 -18.17 1.40
N ILE A 71 5.48 -17.95 2.07
CA ILE A 71 6.60 -17.17 1.53
C ILE A 71 7.02 -17.72 0.16
N ILE A 72 7.05 -19.03 -0.01
CA ILE A 72 7.39 -19.71 -1.27
C ILE A 72 6.38 -19.34 -2.37
N HIS A 73 5.09 -19.34 -2.06
CA HIS A 73 4.02 -18.98 -3.00
C HIS A 73 4.06 -17.49 -3.37
N TYR A 74 4.44 -16.63 -2.41
CA TYR A 74 4.68 -15.21 -2.67
C TYR A 74 5.81 -15.01 -3.69
N TRP A 75 6.96 -15.68 -3.49
CA TRP A 75 8.10 -15.58 -4.42
C TRP A 75 7.79 -16.19 -5.80
N GLY A 76 7.06 -17.31 -5.85
CA GLY A 76 6.66 -17.94 -7.13
C GLY A 76 5.76 -17.05 -7.99
N GLN A 77 4.95 -16.18 -7.38
CA GLN A 77 4.08 -15.25 -8.11
C GLN A 77 4.79 -13.97 -8.59
N ILE A 78 6.06 -13.76 -8.23
CA ILE A 78 6.82 -12.58 -8.67
C ILE A 78 7.09 -12.63 -10.18
N GLU A 79 7.25 -13.82 -10.77
CA GLU A 79 7.47 -13.97 -12.21
C GLU A 79 6.21 -13.71 -13.03
N THR A 80 5.03 -14.01 -12.48
CA THR A 80 3.75 -13.92 -13.19
C THR A 80 3.01 -12.61 -12.92
N ASN A 81 3.28 -11.94 -11.80
CA ASN A 81 2.57 -10.74 -11.37
C ASN A 81 3.52 -9.54 -11.21
N ASN A 82 3.52 -8.65 -12.22
CA ASN A 82 4.32 -7.42 -12.22
C ASN A 82 4.10 -6.54 -10.99
N LYS A 83 2.90 -6.52 -10.41
CA LYS A 83 2.63 -5.74 -9.19
C LYS A 83 3.38 -6.31 -7.99
N ARG A 84 3.44 -7.63 -7.86
CA ARG A 84 4.20 -8.31 -6.79
C ARG A 84 5.69 -8.17 -7.01
N LEU A 85 6.16 -8.26 -8.24
CA LEU A 85 7.55 -7.96 -8.60
C LEU A 85 7.97 -6.57 -8.14
N HIS A 86 7.21 -5.54 -8.50
CA HIS A 86 7.54 -4.17 -8.11
C HIS A 86 7.52 -3.96 -6.58
N GLN A 87 6.60 -4.60 -5.87
CA GLN A 87 6.57 -4.60 -4.41
C GLN A 87 7.80 -5.29 -3.80
N ALA A 88 8.17 -6.46 -4.32
CA ALA A 88 9.37 -7.16 -3.89
C ALA A 88 10.63 -6.31 -4.13
N MET A 89 10.75 -5.64 -5.29
CA MET A 89 11.85 -4.72 -5.59
C MET A 89 11.94 -3.57 -4.59
N PHE A 90 10.81 -2.96 -4.24
CA PHE A 90 10.74 -1.91 -3.22
C PHE A 90 11.25 -2.41 -1.86
N HIS A 91 10.80 -3.60 -1.41
CA HIS A 91 11.22 -4.17 -0.14
C HIS A 91 12.69 -4.57 -0.11
N ILE A 92 13.20 -5.16 -1.19
CA ILE A 92 14.62 -5.50 -1.35
C ILE A 92 15.48 -4.23 -1.31
N PHE A 93 15.07 -3.16 -1.99
CA PHE A 93 15.83 -1.92 -1.96
C PHE A 93 15.82 -1.29 -0.57
N ILE A 94 14.67 -1.28 0.12
CA ILE A 94 14.56 -0.73 1.48
C ILE A 94 15.47 -1.46 2.46
N SER A 95 15.53 -2.79 2.40
CA SER A 95 16.40 -3.55 3.31
C SER A 95 17.89 -3.27 3.09
N LEU A 96 18.28 -2.81 1.89
CA LEU A 96 19.65 -2.43 1.54
C LEU A 96 20.01 -0.98 1.92
N ILE A 97 19.03 -0.11 2.22
CA ILE A 97 19.28 1.30 2.57
C ILE A 97 20.31 1.45 3.69
N PRO A 98 20.27 0.71 4.82
CA PRO A 98 21.25 0.85 5.89
C PRO A 98 22.69 0.70 5.36
N LEU A 99 22.94 -0.30 4.52
CA LEU A 99 24.26 -0.56 3.94
C LEU A 99 24.67 0.52 2.92
N LEU A 100 23.75 0.91 2.03
CA LEU A 100 24.00 1.90 0.99
C LEU A 100 24.25 3.31 1.57
N SER A 101 23.60 3.61 2.69
CA SER A 101 23.65 4.93 3.31
C SER A 101 24.95 5.24 4.05
N VAL A 102 25.72 4.22 4.47
CA VAL A 102 26.91 4.39 5.33
C VAL A 102 27.90 5.37 4.72
N TYR A 103 28.33 5.11 3.48
CA TYR A 103 29.34 5.95 2.82
C TYR A 103 28.84 7.36 2.55
N LEU A 104 27.58 7.53 2.16
CA LEU A 104 26.99 8.84 1.91
C LEU A 104 26.89 9.64 3.20
N ILE A 105 26.28 9.09 4.25
CA ILE A 105 26.15 9.78 5.53
C ILE A 105 27.53 10.16 6.06
N ALA A 106 28.48 9.22 6.11
CA ALA A 106 29.84 9.47 6.57
C ALA A 106 30.53 10.60 5.76
N SER A 107 30.35 10.65 4.44
CA SER A 107 30.94 11.70 3.58
C SER A 107 30.50 13.12 3.93
N PHE A 108 29.29 13.28 4.48
CA PHE A 108 28.71 14.59 4.81
C PHE A 108 28.68 14.88 6.31
N SER A 109 28.70 13.85 7.18
CA SER A 109 28.59 14.01 8.63
C SER A 109 29.91 13.88 9.39
N MET A 110 30.93 13.21 8.82
CA MET A 110 32.18 12.91 9.54
C MET A 110 33.06 14.15 9.73
N ILE A 111 33.02 15.11 8.82
CA ILE A 111 33.73 16.38 8.93
C ILE A 111 32.80 17.40 9.60
N ASN A 112 32.64 17.29 10.92
CA ASN A 112 31.98 18.31 11.72
C ASN A 112 33.04 19.24 12.34
N PRO A 113 33.08 20.53 11.96
CA PRO A 113 33.87 21.52 12.70
C PRO A 113 33.38 21.53 14.15
N ARG A 114 34.31 21.46 15.11
CA ARG A 114 34.06 21.31 16.57
C ARG A 114 33.08 22.33 17.19
N TYR A 115 32.76 23.40 16.46
CA TYR A 115 31.91 24.52 16.88
C TYR A 115 30.66 24.75 16.02
N GLN A 116 30.32 23.87 15.07
CA GLN A 116 29.07 24.00 14.29
C GLN A 116 27.97 23.06 14.80
N SER A 117 26.71 23.50 14.67
CA SER A 117 25.53 22.72 15.01
C SER A 117 25.52 21.38 14.26
N ASN A 118 25.13 20.31 14.95
CA ASN A 118 25.15 18.94 14.44
C ASN A 118 24.18 18.76 13.26
N ARG A 119 24.67 18.92 12.02
CA ARG A 119 23.88 18.71 10.79
C ARG A 119 23.70 17.23 10.44
N SER A 120 24.28 16.31 11.21
CA SER A 120 24.24 14.87 10.92
C SER A 120 22.81 14.34 10.88
N PHE A 121 21.93 14.79 11.79
CA PHE A 121 20.52 14.41 11.77
C PHE A 121 19.82 14.83 10.47
N LEU A 122 20.08 16.05 9.99
CA LEU A 122 19.51 16.56 8.75
C LEU A 122 20.03 15.77 7.54
N ILE A 123 21.32 15.43 7.54
CA ILE A 123 21.94 14.62 6.48
C ILE A 123 21.36 13.20 6.45
N ILE A 124 21.19 12.56 7.60
CA ILE A 124 20.59 11.23 7.72
C ILE A 124 19.15 11.28 7.18
N PHE A 125 18.37 12.28 7.61
CA PHE A 125 17.00 12.46 7.15
C PHE A 125 16.91 12.66 5.63
N LEU A 126 17.70 13.58 5.07
CA LEU A 126 17.73 13.83 3.62
C LEU A 126 18.16 12.60 2.83
N THR A 127 19.15 11.86 3.33
CA THR A 127 19.65 10.63 2.70
C THR A 127 18.57 9.54 2.71
N GLY A 128 17.89 9.35 3.84
CA GLY A 128 16.78 8.43 3.97
C GLY A 128 15.62 8.79 3.05
N LEU A 129 15.26 10.08 2.99
CA LEU A 129 14.22 10.58 2.10
C LEU A 129 14.58 10.33 0.62
N LEU A 130 15.81 10.64 0.22
CA LEU A 130 16.30 10.41 -1.15
C LEU A 130 16.20 8.93 -1.52
N PHE A 131 16.66 8.02 -0.65
CA PHE A 131 16.54 6.59 -0.92
C PHE A 131 15.09 6.10 -0.94
N TYR A 132 14.23 6.63 -0.07
CA TYR A 132 12.81 6.29 -0.11
C TYR A 132 12.15 6.71 -1.43
N LEU A 133 12.50 7.89 -1.97
CA LEU A 133 12.01 8.32 -3.29
C LEU A 133 12.48 7.38 -4.40
N ILE A 134 13.74 6.94 -4.37
CA ILE A 134 14.26 5.93 -5.30
C ILE A 134 13.50 4.60 -5.15
N ALA A 135 13.25 4.17 -3.92
CA ALA A 135 12.45 2.98 -3.63
C ALA A 135 11.05 3.08 -4.27
N SER A 136 10.38 4.22 -4.12
CA SER A 136 9.04 4.45 -4.68
C SER A 136 9.00 4.36 -6.22
N ILE A 137 10.10 4.68 -6.91
CA ILE A 137 10.22 4.49 -8.36
C ILE A 137 10.20 2.98 -8.71
N PHE A 138 10.91 2.14 -7.94
CA PHE A 138 10.88 0.69 -8.12
C PHE A 138 9.50 0.08 -7.88
N GLN A 139 8.70 0.67 -6.99
CA GLN A 139 7.33 0.23 -6.78
C GLN A 139 6.42 0.48 -7.99
N LYS A 140 6.75 1.43 -8.87
CA LYS A 140 5.97 1.75 -10.07
C LYS A 140 6.47 1.03 -11.32
N SER A 141 7.78 0.91 -11.49
CA SER A 141 8.41 0.43 -12.74
C SER A 141 9.69 -0.38 -12.50
N GLY A 142 9.74 -1.16 -11.42
CA GLY A 142 10.95 -1.86 -11.01
C GLY A 142 11.33 -3.02 -11.94
N ASN A 143 12.59 -3.05 -12.36
CA ASN A 143 13.19 -4.17 -13.09
C ASN A 143 14.47 -4.59 -12.35
N PHE A 144 14.82 -5.88 -12.36
CA PHE A 144 16.05 -6.38 -11.74
C PHE A 144 17.32 -5.71 -12.30
N TYR A 145 17.33 -5.41 -13.60
CA TYR A 145 18.44 -4.70 -14.23
C TYR A 145 18.59 -3.27 -13.67
N THR A 146 17.49 -2.54 -13.52
CA THR A 146 17.53 -1.16 -12.99
C THR A 146 17.89 -1.14 -11.51
N LEU A 147 17.42 -2.13 -10.73
CA LEU A 147 17.79 -2.29 -9.32
C LEU A 147 19.30 -2.46 -9.16
N SER A 148 19.88 -3.40 -9.90
CA SER A 148 21.31 -3.70 -9.84
C SER A 148 22.16 -2.50 -10.26
N MET A 149 21.76 -1.81 -11.34
CA MET A 149 22.44 -0.61 -11.82
C MET A 149 22.44 0.52 -10.79
N ILE A 150 21.30 0.76 -10.13
CA ILE A 150 21.16 1.81 -9.11
C ILE A 150 21.97 1.48 -7.85
N ILE A 151 21.93 0.24 -7.38
CA ILE A 151 22.73 -0.21 -6.22
C ILE A 151 24.21 0.02 -6.48
N LEU A 152 24.73 -0.43 -7.64
CA LEU A 152 26.13 -0.23 -8.01
C LEU A 152 26.47 1.25 -8.15
N GLY A 153 25.59 2.03 -8.78
CA GLY A 153 25.76 3.48 -8.92
C GLY A 153 25.88 4.18 -7.56
N ILE A 154 25.01 3.85 -6.61
CA ILE A 154 25.04 4.42 -5.25
C ILE A 154 26.32 4.03 -4.52
N LEU A 155 26.75 2.77 -4.61
CA LEU A 155 28.00 2.32 -3.97
C LEU A 155 29.23 3.03 -4.53
N ILE A 156 29.33 3.15 -5.86
CA ILE A 156 30.43 3.84 -6.53
C ILE A 156 30.44 5.33 -6.17
N LEU A 157 29.27 5.99 -6.25
CA LEU A 157 29.13 7.40 -5.90
C LEU A 157 29.45 7.66 -4.42
N GLY A 158 28.93 6.82 -3.52
CA GLY A 158 29.19 6.90 -2.09
C GLY A 158 30.67 6.75 -1.76
N LYS A 159 31.34 5.73 -2.34
CA LYS A 159 32.78 5.51 -2.16
C LYS A 159 33.61 6.66 -2.75
N TRP A 160 33.24 7.16 -3.93
CA TRP A 160 33.93 8.29 -4.56
C TRP A 160 33.80 9.58 -3.75
N LEU A 161 32.59 9.90 -3.27
CA LEU A 161 32.35 11.05 -2.39
C LEU A 161 33.14 10.94 -1.09
N PHE A 162 33.16 9.75 -0.49
CA PHE A 162 33.90 9.48 0.73
C PHE A 162 35.40 9.70 0.54
N ASN A 163 35.98 9.14 -0.53
CA ASN A 163 37.39 9.33 -0.83
C ASN A 163 37.73 10.81 -1.12
N LYS A 164 36.88 11.51 -1.87
CA LYS A 164 37.12 12.91 -2.24
C LYS A 164 37.01 13.87 -1.05
N ARG A 165 36.05 13.66 -0.16
CA ARG A 165 35.80 14.56 0.97
C ARG A 165 36.55 14.17 2.23
N VAL A 166 36.61 12.89 2.58
CA VAL A 166 37.07 12.42 3.89
C VAL A 166 38.50 11.88 3.83
N SER A 167 38.83 11.06 2.82
CA SER A 167 40.17 10.46 2.67
C SER A 167 41.29 11.45 2.29
N ARG A 168 40.98 12.75 2.14
CA ARG A 168 42.00 13.80 2.01
C ARG A 168 42.45 14.38 3.35
N TYR A 169 41.71 14.11 4.43
CA TYR A 169 41.96 14.65 5.77
C TYR A 169 42.42 13.58 6.78
N PHE A 170 42.41 12.31 6.37
CA PHE A 170 42.95 11.14 7.05
C PHE A 170 43.88 10.41 6.10
#